data_AF-A0A0S1LJA5-F1
#
_entry.id   AF-A0A0S1LJA5-F1
#
_cell.length_a   1.000
_cell.length_b   1.000
_cell.length_c   1.000
_cell.angle_alpha   90.00
_cell.angle_beta   90.00
_cell.angle_gamma   90.00
#
_symmetry.space_group_name_H-M   'P 1'
#
loop_
_entity.id
_entity.type
_entity.pdbx_description
1 polymer ?
#
loop_
_entity_poly.entity_id
_entity_poly.type
_entity_poly.pdbx_seq_one_letter_code
_entity_poly.pdbx_strand_id
1 'polypeptide(L)' 'MTQLTCFKAYDIRGKLGTELNEDIAYKIGRAYGQI' A
#
# COMPACT_ATOMS: atom_id res chain seq x y z
N MET A 1 -12.47 2.18 9.63
CA MET A 1 -11.42 2.03 8.59
C MET A 1 -10.08 1.87 9.29
N THR A 2 -9.34 0.81 9.01
CA THR A 2 -7.97 0.66 9.53
C THR A 2 -7.06 1.59 8.75
N GLN A 3 -6.29 2.42 9.45
CA GLN A 3 -5.36 3.35 8.82
C GLN A 3 -4.22 2.57 8.15
N LEU A 4 -3.99 2.79 6.86
CA LEU A 4 -2.85 2.21 6.14
C LEU A 4 -1.60 3.04 6.43
N THR A 5 -0.75 2.56 7.33
CA THR A 5 0.45 3.29 7.78
C THR A 5 1.57 3.33 6.74
N CYS A 6 1.48 2.51 5.69
CA CYS A 6 2.49 2.43 4.63
C CYS A 6 2.45 3.60 3.62
N PHE A 7 1.40 4.43 3.61
CA PHE A 7 1.36 5.63 2.77
C PHE A 7 2.07 6.80 3.44
N LYS A 8 3.10 7.33 2.79
CA LYS A 8 3.83 8.52 3.21
C LYS A 8 3.52 9.68 2.26
N ALA A 9 3.99 10.88 2.62
CA ALA A 9 3.73 12.08 1.82
C ALA A 9 4.24 11.98 0.38
N TYR A 10 5.29 11.17 0.14
CA TYR A 10 5.98 11.13 -1.16
C TYR A 10 6.02 9.74 -1.79
N ASP A 11 5.78 8.69 -1.02
CA ASP A 11 5.97 7.30 -1.44
C ASP A 11 5.18 6.33 -0.55
N ILE A 12 5.21 5.04 -0.91
CA ILE A 12 4.61 3.97 -0.13
C ILE A 12 5.74 3.09 0.43
N ARG A 13 5.91 3.10 1.76
CA ARG A 13 6.95 2.36 2.49
C ARG A 13 6.44 1.90 3.86
N GLY A 14 6.75 0.66 4.23
CA GLY A 14 6.40 0.09 5.53
C GLY A 14 7.04 -1.28 5.76
N LYS A 15 6.90 -1.81 6.97
CA LYS A 15 7.40 -3.14 7.34
C LYS A 15 6.61 -4.25 6.62
N LEU A 16 7.35 -5.18 6.01
CA LEU A 16 6.77 -6.33 5.32
C LEU A 16 5.98 -7.23 6.29
N GLY A 17 4.83 -7.72 5.82
CA GLY A 17 3.94 -8.62 6.55
C GLY A 17 2.97 -7.92 7.49
N THR A 18 3.30 -6.73 8.01
CA THR A 18 2.43 -6.00 8.95
C THR A 18 1.86 -4.71 8.38
N GLU A 19 2.68 -3.89 7.72
CA GLU A 19 2.26 -2.58 7.18
C GLU A 19 2.14 -2.60 5.65
N LEU A 20 2.95 -3.42 5.00
CA LEU A 20 2.89 -3.69 3.56
C LEU A 20 2.92 -5.20 3.33
N ASN A 21 1.91 -5.72 2.64
CA ASN A 21 1.76 -7.14 2.34
C ASN A 21 1.27 -7.31 0.89
N GLU A 22 1.17 -8.56 0.44
CA GLU A 22 0.82 -8.90 -0.94
C GLU A 22 -0.55 -8.35 -1.36
N ASP A 23 -1.55 -8.40 -0.49
CA ASP A 23 -2.89 -7.87 -0.76
C ASP A 23 -2.86 -6.34 -0.96
N ILE A 24 -2.16 -5.61 -0.09
CA ILE A 24 -1.98 -4.16 -0.20
C ILE A 24 -1.21 -3.82 -1.49
N ALA A 25 -0.13 -4.54 -1.77
CA ALA A 25 0.69 -4.31 -2.97
C ALA A 25 -0.12 -4.53 -4.26
N TYR A 26 -0.93 -5.59 -4.31
CA TYR A 26 -1.83 -5.86 -5.44
C TYR A 26 -2.84 -4.72 -5.63
N LYS A 27 -3.46 -4.26 -4.55
CA LYS A 27 -4.44 -3.15 -4.59
C LYS A 27 -3.81 -1.84 -5.06
N ILE A 28 -2.60 -1.52 -4.60
CA ILE A 28 -1.85 -0.35 -5.06
C ILE A 28 -1.61 -0.44 -6.57
N GLY A 29 -1.09 -1.57 -7.05
CA GLY A 29 -0.82 -1.77 -8.48
C GLY A 29 -2.08 -1.68 -9.34
N ARG A 30 -3.18 -2.29 -8.89
CA ARG A 30 -4.49 -2.19 -9.54
C ARG A 30 -5.00 -0.76 -9.59
N ALA A 31 -4.94 -0.03 -8.48
CA ALA A 31 -5.41 1.34 -8.42
C ALA A 31 -4.56 2.29 -9.29
N TYR A 32 -3.23 2.10 -9.31
CA TYR A 32 -2.32 2.92 -10.11
C TYR A 32 -2.47 2.65 -11.61
N GLY A 33 -2.71 1.39 -12.00
CA GLY A 33 -2.85 0.99 -13.40
C GLY A 33 -4.26 1.07 -13.96
N GLN A 34 -5.26 1.44 -13.16
CA GLN A 34 -6.63 1.58 -13.60
C GLN A 34 -6.82 2.96 -14.26
N ILE A 35 -7.22 2.97 -15.54
CA ILE A 35 -7.60 4.17 -16.32
C ILE A 35 -9.06 4.51 -16.07
#